data_AF-A0A6J4JU16-F1
#
_entry.id   AF-A0A6J4JU16-F1
#
_cell.length_a   1.000
_cell.length_b   1.000
_cell.length_c   1.000
_cell.angle_alpha   90.00
_cell.angle_beta   90.00
_cell.angle_gamma   90.00
#
_symmetry.space_group_name_H-M   'P 1'
#
loop_
_entity.id
_entity.type
_entity.pdbx_description
1 polymer ?
#
loop_
_entity_poly.entity_id
_entity_poly.type
_entity_poly.pdbx_seq_one_letter_code
_entity_poly.pdbx_strand_id
1 'polypeptide(L)'
;EKVKASGYYAQTPGADVPIEQLLRGGEMTENTRGIRLGGYVEIRNIIQEEMEKAFQGQGTGQGALAAITARGNQVLRNFERQSR
;
A
#
# COMPACT_ATOMS: atom_id res chain seq x y z
N GLU A 1 15.91 -13.11 16.19
CA GLU A 1 16.69 -13.85 17.21
C GLU A 1 17.54 -12.99 18.14
N LYS A 2 18.65 -12.35 17.71
CA LYS A 2 19.54 -11.60 18.64
C LYS A 2 18.83 -10.49 19.46
N VAL A 3 17.95 -9.71 18.83
CA VAL A 3 17.17 -8.64 19.50
C VAL A 3 16.14 -9.20 20.49
N LYS A 4 15.57 -10.36 20.20
CA LYS A 4 14.63 -11.05 21.10
C LYS A 4 15.37 -11.58 22.33
N ALA A 5 16.54 -12.18 22.12
CA ALA A 5 17.39 -12.73 23.18
C ALA A 5 17.93 -11.65 24.14
N SER A 6 18.10 -10.40 23.69
CA SER A 6 18.53 -9.30 24.56
C SER A 6 17.41 -8.75 25.45
N GLY A 7 16.18 -9.27 25.36
CA GLY A 7 15.03 -8.80 26.14
C GLY A 7 14.45 -7.47 25.67
N TYR A 8 14.89 -6.94 24.53
CA TYR A 8 14.52 -5.61 24.04
C TYR A 8 12.99 -5.45 23.87
N TYR A 9 12.31 -6.44 23.29
CA TYR A 9 10.86 -6.36 23.06
C TYR A 9 10.03 -6.40 24.35
N ALA A 10 10.55 -7.00 25.43
CA ALA A 10 9.89 -6.95 26.74
C ALA A 10 10.03 -5.55 27.37
N GLN A 11 11.14 -4.88 27.13
CA GLN A 11 11.40 -3.51 27.62
C GLN A 11 10.76 -2.44 26.73
N THR A 12 10.50 -2.77 25.46
CA THR A 12 9.88 -1.89 24.46
C THR A 12 8.66 -2.59 23.85
N PRO A 13 7.52 -2.65 24.56
CA PRO A 13 6.32 -3.34 24.08
C PRO A 13 5.87 -2.81 22.72
N GLY A 14 5.58 -3.72 21.78
CA GLY A 14 5.11 -3.39 20.43
C GLY A 14 6.21 -3.21 19.39
N ALA A 15 7.49 -3.20 19.77
CA ALA A 15 8.59 -3.07 18.83
C ALA A 15 8.81 -4.33 17.94
N ASP A 16 8.21 -5.46 18.32
CA ASP A 16 8.16 -6.70 17.54
C ASP A 16 7.00 -6.76 16.53
N VAL A 17 5.93 -5.99 16.76
CA VAL A 17 4.71 -6.01 15.93
C VAL A 17 4.97 -5.83 14.42
N PRO A 18 5.85 -4.90 13.96
CA PRO A 18 6.13 -4.78 12.52
C PRO A 18 6.76 -6.04 11.93
N ILE A 19 7.60 -6.75 12.71
CA ILE A 19 8.24 -8.00 12.28
C ILE A 19 7.20 -9.11 12.22
N GLU A 20 6.37 -9.23 13.26
CA GLU A 20 5.28 -10.19 13.29
C GLU A 20 4.32 -9.97 12.11
N GLN A 21 4.00 -8.72 11.79
CA GLN A 21 3.15 -8.37 10.65
C GLN A 21 3.75 -8.82 9.31
N LEU A 22 5.05 -8.57 9.09
CA LEU A 22 5.74 -8.97 7.86
C LEU A 22 5.76 -10.50 7.68
N LEU A 23 5.83 -11.24 8.78
CA LEU A 23 5.91 -12.71 8.78
C LEU A 23 4.54 -13.40 8.81
N ARG A 24 3.46 -12.68 9.17
CA ARG A 24 2.11 -13.23 9.36
C ARG A 24 1.54 -13.92 8.12
N GLY A 25 1.92 -13.47 6.92
CA GLY A 25 1.41 -13.96 5.64
C GLY A 25 2.05 -15.26 5.15
N GLY A 26 3.07 -15.78 5.84
CA GLY A 26 3.83 -16.94 5.37
C GLY A 26 4.66 -16.62 4.13
N GLU A 27 4.70 -17.55 3.17
CA GLU A 27 5.46 -17.37 1.92
C GLU A 27 4.77 -16.38 0.98
N MET A 28 5.53 -15.39 0.49
CA MET A 28 5.00 -14.36 -0.41
C MET A 28 4.74 -14.91 -1.82
N THR A 29 3.50 -14.80 -2.27
CA THR A 29 3.06 -15.03 -3.66
C THR A 29 3.63 -13.99 -4.63
N GLU A 30 3.51 -14.24 -5.94
CA GLU A 30 3.94 -13.28 -6.98
C GLU A 30 3.35 -11.87 -6.79
N ASN A 31 2.10 -11.79 -6.31
CA ASN A 31 1.36 -10.53 -6.16
C ASN A 31 1.49 -9.88 -4.76
N THR A 32 2.17 -10.52 -3.80
CA THR A 32 2.28 -10.03 -2.41
C THR A 32 3.68 -9.58 -2.00
N ARG A 33 4.68 -9.73 -2.89
CA ARG A 33 6.07 -9.30 -2.66
C ARG A 33 6.28 -7.78 -2.70
N GLY A 34 5.25 -7.02 -3.07
CA GLY A 34 5.27 -5.57 -3.12
C GLY A 34 4.59 -5.01 -4.38
N ILE A 35 4.55 -3.69 -4.47
CA ILE A 35 3.90 -2.96 -5.56
C ILE A 35 4.98 -2.44 -6.52
N ARG A 36 4.86 -2.79 -7.81
CA ARG A 36 5.75 -2.32 -8.88
C ARG A 36 4.93 -1.68 -9.99
N LEU A 37 4.67 -0.38 -9.85
CA LEU A 37 3.85 0.41 -10.76
C LEU A 37 4.61 1.65 -11.22
N GLY A 38 4.66 1.89 -12.53
CA GLY A 38 5.18 3.14 -13.07
C GLY A 38 4.29 4.32 -12.68
N GLY A 39 4.89 5.43 -12.25
CA GLY A 39 4.13 6.60 -11.77
C GLY A 39 3.45 6.40 -10.41
N TYR A 40 3.90 5.45 -9.59
CA TYR A 40 3.23 5.09 -8.32
C TYR A 40 3.01 6.27 -7.36
N VAL A 41 3.89 7.27 -7.32
CA VAL A 41 3.71 8.47 -6.48
C VAL A 41 2.44 9.23 -6.86
N GLU A 42 2.16 9.40 -8.15
CA GLU A 42 0.94 10.04 -8.65
C GLU A 42 -0.29 9.18 -8.34
N ILE A 43 -0.19 7.85 -8.54
CA ILE A 43 -1.26 6.91 -8.18
C ILE A 43 -1.60 7.00 -6.70
N ARG A 44 -0.61 7.18 -5.81
CA ARG A 44 -0.86 7.38 -4.37
C ARG A 44 -1.60 8.67 -4.06
N ASN A 45 -1.29 9.77 -4.76
CA ASN A 45 -2.03 11.02 -4.61
C ASN A 45 -3.50 10.84 -5.04
N ILE A 46 -3.73 10.17 -6.18
CA ILE A 46 -5.08 9.80 -6.64
C ILE A 46 -5.83 8.98 -5.58
N ILE A 47 -5.17 7.96 -5.00
CA ILE A 47 -5.75 7.14 -3.94
C ILE A 47 -6.17 8.00 -2.74
N GLN A 48 -5.29 8.91 -2.31
CA GLN A 48 -5.56 9.78 -1.18
C GLN A 48 -6.76 10.71 -1.45
N GLU A 49 -6.78 11.40 -2.59
CA GLU A 49 -7.88 12.31 -2.96
C GLU A 49 -9.24 11.62 -2.97
N GLU A 50 -9.35 10.43 -3.58
CA GLU A 50 -10.63 9.72 -3.68
C GLU A 50 -11.06 9.13 -2.33
N MET A 51 -10.12 8.67 -1.50
CA MET A 51 -10.45 8.24 -0.14
C MET A 51 -10.91 9.42 0.73
N GLU A 52 -10.26 10.59 0.63
CA GLU A 52 -10.66 11.79 1.35
C GLU A 52 -12.09 12.23 0.99
N LYS A 53 -12.43 12.24 -0.30
CA LYS A 53 -13.81 12.51 -0.75
C LYS A 53 -14.81 11.51 -0.16
N ALA A 54 -14.48 10.22 -0.17
CA ALA A 54 -15.34 9.18 0.40
C ALA A 54 -15.55 9.37 1.91
N PHE A 55 -14.48 9.65 2.66
CA PHE A 55 -14.56 9.90 4.10
C PHE A 55 -15.29 11.20 4.46
N GLN A 56 -15.28 12.18 3.56
CA GLN A 56 -16.08 13.41 3.69
C GLN A 56 -17.54 13.22 3.27
N GLY A 57 -17.97 12.01 2.88
CA GLY A 57 -19.34 11.71 2.48
C GLY A 57 -19.70 12.19 1.07
N GLN A 58 -18.72 12.55 0.24
CA GLN A 58 -18.93 13.04 -1.14
C GLN A 58 -19.12 11.91 -2.16
N GLY A 59 -19.17 10.66 -1.71
CA GLY A 59 -19.34 9.49 -2.56
C GLY A 59 -19.35 8.19 -1.75
N THR A 60 -19.56 7.06 -2.43
CA THR A 60 -19.48 5.73 -1.81
C THR A 60 -18.05 5.20 -1.86
N GLY A 61 -17.71 4.28 -0.95
CA GLY A 61 -16.41 3.59 -1.00
C GLY A 61 -16.19 2.86 -2.33
N GLN A 62 -17.24 2.25 -2.88
CA GLN A 62 -17.21 1.60 -4.20
C GLN A 62 -16.93 2.60 -5.32
N GLY A 63 -17.56 3.78 -5.28
CA GLY A 63 -17.33 4.86 -6.25
C GLY A 63 -15.89 5.37 -6.21
N ALA A 64 -15.34 5.58 -5.00
CA ALA A 64 -13.94 5.97 -4.82
C ALA A 64 -12.98 4.91 -5.39
N LEU A 65 -13.17 3.63 -5.09
CA LEU A 65 -12.33 2.56 -5.63
C LEU A 65 -12.39 2.47 -7.16
N ALA A 66 -13.57 2.69 -7.76
CA ALA A 66 -13.74 2.74 -9.21
C ALA A 66 -12.98 3.93 -9.83
N ALA A 67 -13.08 5.12 -9.21
CA ALA A 67 -12.36 6.32 -9.65
C ALA A 67 -10.84 6.16 -9.53
N ILE A 68 -10.35 5.60 -8.41
CA ILE A 68 -8.94 5.26 -8.20
C ILE A 68 -8.44 4.34 -9.32
N THR A 69 -9.19 3.29 -9.62
CA THR A 69 -8.81 2.31 -10.65
C THR A 69 -8.75 2.97 -12.03
N ALA A 70 -9.76 3.76 -12.41
CA ALA A 70 -9.82 4.44 -13.70
C ALA A 70 -8.66 5.44 -13.87
N ARG A 71 -8.47 6.34 -12.89
CA ARG A 71 -7.43 7.37 -12.90
C ARG A 71 -6.03 6.74 -12.83
N GLY A 72 -5.83 5.75 -11.97
CA GLY A 72 -4.56 5.02 -11.84
C GLY A 72 -4.17 4.30 -13.12
N ASN A 73 -5.12 3.63 -13.80
CA ASN A 73 -4.85 2.97 -15.08
C ASN A 73 -4.41 3.95 -16.16
N GLN A 74 -4.91 5.19 -16.17
CA GLN A 74 -4.43 6.22 -17.08
C GLN A 74 -2.95 6.55 -16.84
N VAL A 75 -2.53 6.67 -15.57
CA VAL A 75 -1.11 6.87 -15.21
C VAL A 75 -0.25 5.71 -15.72
N LEU A 76 -0.69 4.48 -15.50
CA LEU A 76 0.03 3.29 -15.96
C LEU A 76 0.19 3.26 -17.48
N ARG A 77 -0.85 3.60 -18.24
CA ARG A 77 -0.78 3.67 -19.71
C ARG A 77 0.12 4.81 -20.18
N ASN A 78 0.13 5.95 -19.47
CA ASN A 78 1.04 7.05 -19.78
C ASN A 78 2.50 6.63 -19.57
N PHE A 79 2.81 6.00 -18.44
CA PHE A 79 4.13 5.48 -18.13
C PHE A 79 4.60 4.44 -19.14
N GLU A 80 3.72 3.50 -19.51
CA GLU A 80 3.99 2.49 -20.53
C GLU A 80 4.39 3.15 -21.86
N ARG A 81 3.66 4.19 -22.31
CA ARG A 81 3.99 4.89 -23.56
C ARG A 81 5.32 5.64 -23.52
N GLN A 82 5.71 6.19 -22.37
CA GLN A 82 6.99 6.89 -22.19
C GLN A 82 8.19 5.94 -22.10
N SER A 83 7.95 4.69 -21.71
CA SER A 83 8.98 3.67 -21.51
C SER A 83 9.17 2.76 -22.73
N ARG A 84 8.45 3.01 -23.81
CA ARG A 84 8.62 2.37 -25.12
C ARG A 84 9.59 3.19 -25.97
#